data_AF-A0AAW0H7A0-F1
#
_entry.id   AF-A0AAW0H7A0-F1
#
_cell.length_a   1.000
_cell.length_b   1.000
_cell.length_c   1.000
_cell.angle_alpha   90.00
_cell.angle_beta   90.00
_cell.angle_gamma   90.00
#
_symmetry.space_group_name_H-M   'P 1'
#
loop_
_entity.id
_entity.type
_entity.pdbx_description
1 polymer ?
#
loop_
_entity_poly.entity_id
_entity_poly.type
_entity_poly.pdbx_seq_one_letter_code
_entity_poly.pdbx_strand_id
1 'polypeptide(L)'
;MTVFHPQNLENLDSKMLKEKMKEQSWNILFSECGRGVSMFQTKKTRDLVVRGIPETLRGELWMLFSGAVNDMATNPGYYAEVVEQSLGTCNLATEEIERDLRRSLPEHPAFQSDTGISALRRVLTAYAYRNPKIGYCQV
;
A
#
# COMPACT_ATOMS: atom_id res chain seq x y z
N MET A 1 11.61 32.13 -0.40
CA MET A 1 10.25 32.69 -0.25
C MET A 1 9.30 31.88 -1.11
N THR A 2 8.59 30.92 -0.51
CA THR A 2 7.50 30.20 -1.19
C THR A 2 6.26 31.07 -1.14
N VAL A 3 5.84 31.59 -2.29
CA VAL A 3 4.63 32.41 -2.42
C VAL A 3 3.44 31.48 -2.17
N PHE A 4 2.79 31.59 -1.02
CA PHE A 4 1.53 30.91 -0.74
C PHE A 4 0.47 31.43 -1.71
N HIS A 5 0.06 30.60 -2.66
CA HIS A 5 -0.98 30.94 -3.62
C HIS A 5 -2.37 30.61 -3.04
N PRO A 6 -3.33 31.55 -2.99
CA PRO A 6 -4.66 31.36 -2.41
C PRO A 6 -5.43 30.16 -2.99
N GLN A 7 -5.20 29.85 -4.27
CA GLN A 7 -5.80 28.72 -4.99
C GLN A 7 -5.41 27.34 -4.42
N ASN A 8 -4.28 27.24 -3.72
CA ASN A 8 -3.88 25.99 -3.07
C ASN A 8 -4.69 25.70 -1.80
N LEU A 9 -5.20 26.75 -1.13
CA LEU A 9 -5.98 26.61 0.11
C LEU A 9 -7.40 26.14 -0.20
N GLU A 10 -8.06 26.73 -1.19
CA GLU A 10 -9.41 26.31 -1.63
C GLU A 10 -9.42 24.88 -2.20
N ASN A 11 -8.36 24.50 -2.93
CA ASN A 11 -8.20 23.13 -3.41
C ASN A 11 -7.94 22.13 -2.27
N LEU A 12 -7.18 22.53 -1.25
CA LEU A 12 -6.96 21.71 -0.06
C LEU A 12 -8.26 21.50 0.72
N ASP A 13 -9.04 22.55 0.94
CA ASP A 13 -10.34 22.47 1.62
C ASP A 13 -11.33 21.60 0.85
N SER A 14 -11.38 21.73 -0.48
CA SER A 14 -12.21 20.87 -1.35
C SER A 14 -11.78 19.40 -1.28
N LYS A 15 -10.47 19.11 -1.28
CA LYS A 15 -9.95 17.74 -1.14
C LYS A 15 -10.28 17.16 0.22
N MET A 16 -10.08 17.92 1.30
CA MET A 16 -10.41 17.51 2.66
C MET A 16 -11.90 17.23 2.83
N LEU A 17 -12.77 18.07 2.25
CA LEU A 17 -14.21 17.86 2.27
C LEU A 17 -14.59 16.56 1.56
N LYS A 18 -14.02 16.29 0.37
CA LYS A 18 -14.25 15.04 -0.36
C LYS A 18 -13.80 13.81 0.43
N GLU A 19 -12.64 13.86 1.08
CA GLU A 19 -12.17 12.75 1.94
C GLU A 19 -13.12 12.53 3.13
N LYS A 20 -13.56 13.58 3.82
CA LYS A 20 -14.55 13.46 4.91
C LYS A 20 -15.87 12.85 4.44
N MET A 21 -16.38 13.24 3.26
CA MET A 21 -17.60 12.66 2.70
C MET A 21 -17.44 11.16 2.38
N LYS A 22 -16.26 10.74 1.92
CA LYS A 22 -15.96 9.31 1.74
C LYS A 22 -15.94 8.60 3.10
N GLU A 23 -15.24 9.13 4.10
CA GLU A 23 -15.18 8.54 5.44
C GLU A 23 -16.57 8.34 6.05
N GLN A 24 -17.45 9.34 5.94
CA GLN A 24 -18.84 9.23 6.39
C GLN A 24 -19.59 8.10 5.69
N SER A 25 -19.42 7.96 4.37
CA SER A 25 -20.08 6.90 3.59
C SER A 25 -19.61 5.50 4.02
N TRP A 26 -18.31 5.36 4.33
CA TRP A 26 -17.73 4.12 4.86
C TRP A 26 -18.20 3.83 6.30
N ASN A 27 -18.30 4.86 7.16
CA ASN A 27 -18.81 4.70 8.52
C ASN A 27 -20.28 4.21 8.54
N ILE A 28 -21.11 4.70 7.62
CA ILE A 28 -22.49 4.21 7.48
C ILE A 28 -22.49 2.73 7.09
N LEU A 29 -21.64 2.32 6.12
CA LEU A 29 -21.49 0.90 5.78
C LEU A 29 -21.05 0.08 7.00
N PHE A 30 -20.08 0.56 7.78
CA PHE A 30 -19.62 -0.15 8.98
C PHE A 30 -20.71 -0.28 10.04
N SER A 31 -21.57 0.74 10.21
CA SER A 31 -22.70 0.64 11.15
C SER A 31 -23.76 -0.37 10.72
N GLU A 32 -23.95 -0.58 9.41
CA GLU A 32 -24.97 -1.48 8.87
C GLU A 32 -24.48 -2.93 8.76
N CYS A 33 -23.24 -3.12 8.31
CA CYS A 33 -22.70 -4.44 7.95
C CYS A 33 -21.58 -4.91 8.88
N GLY A 34 -21.17 -4.09 9.86
CA GLY A 34 -19.97 -4.33 10.65
C GLY A 34 -18.69 -3.95 9.90
N ARG A 35 -17.56 -4.06 10.61
CA ARG A 35 -16.22 -3.74 10.13
C ARG A 35 -15.39 -5.03 10.10
N GLY A 36 -15.24 -5.63 8.92
CA GLY A 36 -14.56 -6.92 8.78
C GLY A 36 -15.10 -7.72 7.60
N VAL A 37 -14.99 -9.05 7.68
CA VAL A 37 -15.42 -9.95 6.60
C VAL A 37 -16.93 -9.87 6.29
N SER A 38 -17.73 -9.40 7.24
CA SER A 38 -19.19 -9.26 7.10
C SER A 38 -19.62 -8.20 6.08
N MET A 39 -18.76 -7.24 5.73
CA MET A 39 -19.06 -6.24 4.71
C MET A 39 -18.82 -6.74 3.27
N PHE A 40 -18.18 -7.90 3.10
CA PHE A 40 -17.86 -8.44 1.78
C PHE A 40 -19.14 -8.72 0.97
N GLN A 41 -19.01 -8.54 -0.35
CA GLN A 41 -20.02 -8.93 -1.34
C GLN A 41 -21.33 -8.13 -1.31
N THR A 42 -21.44 -7.07 -0.52
CA THR A 42 -22.55 -6.12 -0.65
C THR A 42 -22.34 -5.21 -1.86
N LYS A 43 -23.43 -4.92 -2.61
CA LYS A 43 -23.40 -3.92 -3.69
C LYS A 43 -22.83 -2.59 -3.21
N LYS A 44 -23.20 -2.19 -1.99
CA LYS A 44 -22.75 -0.95 -1.34
C LYS A 44 -21.23 -0.91 -1.16
N THR A 45 -20.60 -1.99 -0.70
CA THR A 45 -19.13 -2.04 -0.53
C THR A 45 -18.42 -1.87 -1.86
N ARG A 46 -18.85 -2.58 -2.90
CA ARG A 46 -18.25 -2.43 -4.24
C ARG A 46 -18.37 -1.01 -4.76
N ASP A 47 -19.54 -0.40 -4.62
CA ASP A 47 -19.80 0.96 -5.09
C ASP A 47 -18.92 1.99 -4.34
N LEU A 48 -18.68 1.78 -3.04
CA LEU A 48 -17.76 2.63 -2.26
C LEU A 48 -16.29 2.44 -2.65
N VAL A 49 -15.85 1.21 -2.92
CA VAL A 49 -14.48 0.95 -3.42
C VAL A 49 -14.24 1.68 -4.74
N VAL A 50 -15.19 1.63 -5.68
CA VAL A 50 -15.10 2.31 -6.98
C VAL A 50 -15.05 3.84 -6.82
N ARG A 51 -15.77 4.40 -5.82
CA ARG A 51 -15.71 5.84 -5.49
C ARG A 51 -14.43 6.24 -4.76
N GLY A 52 -13.62 5.27 -4.36
CA GLY A 52 -12.34 5.45 -3.69
C GLY A 52 -12.43 5.25 -2.18
N ILE A 53 -11.42 4.57 -1.65
CA ILE A 53 -11.23 4.37 -0.21
C ILE A 53 -10.56 5.62 0.40
N PRO A 54 -11.08 6.16 1.52
CA PRO A 54 -10.44 7.24 2.28
C PRO A 54 -9.01 6.90 2.64
N GLU A 55 -8.12 7.89 2.60
CA GLU A 55 -6.69 7.68 2.90
C GLU A 55 -6.44 6.98 4.24
N THR A 56 -7.16 7.41 5.28
CA THR A 56 -7.11 6.87 6.64
C THR A 56 -7.52 5.40 6.74
N LEU A 57 -8.31 4.90 5.79
CA LEU A 57 -8.84 3.53 5.79
C LEU A 57 -8.11 2.59 4.83
N ARG A 58 -7.24 3.10 3.94
CA ARG A 58 -6.59 2.27 2.90
C ARG A 58 -5.77 1.12 3.49
N GLY A 59 -4.96 1.39 4.51
CA GLY A 59 -4.09 0.38 5.11
C GLY A 59 -4.87 -0.83 5.62
N GLU A 60 -5.96 -0.61 6.34
CA GLU A 60 -6.82 -1.68 6.84
C GLU A 60 -7.62 -2.36 5.71
N LEU A 61 -8.31 -1.58 4.88
CA LEU A 61 -9.25 -2.13 3.92
C LEU A 61 -8.54 -2.85 2.77
N TRP A 62 -7.36 -2.40 2.34
CA TRP A 62 -6.57 -3.12 1.34
C TRP A 62 -6.04 -4.45 1.88
N MET A 63 -5.57 -4.49 3.14
CA MET A 63 -5.16 -5.74 3.78
C MET A 63 -6.32 -6.74 3.91
N LEU A 64 -7.51 -6.23 4.22
CA LEU A 64 -8.70 -7.04 4.34
C LEU A 64 -9.18 -7.55 2.97
N PHE A 65 -9.38 -6.68 1.98
CA PHE A 65 -9.94 -7.06 0.67
C PHE A 65 -9.01 -7.92 -0.17
N SER A 66 -7.69 -7.79 -0.02
CA SER A 66 -6.73 -8.67 -0.67
C SER A 66 -6.63 -10.06 -0.02
N GLY A 67 -7.14 -10.22 1.20
CA GLY A 67 -6.93 -11.42 2.02
C GLY A 67 -5.57 -11.45 2.73
N ALA A 68 -4.70 -10.46 2.51
CA ALA A 68 -3.35 -10.42 3.09
C ALA A 68 -3.36 -10.47 4.63
N VAL A 69 -4.40 -9.94 5.28
CA VAL A 69 -4.56 -10.03 6.74
C VAL A 69 -4.69 -11.49 7.22
N ASN A 70 -5.37 -12.34 6.45
CA ASN A 70 -5.53 -13.76 6.76
C ASN A 70 -4.22 -14.53 6.51
N ASP A 71 -3.55 -14.25 5.39
CA ASP A 71 -2.26 -14.87 5.08
C ASP A 71 -1.21 -14.55 6.14
N MET A 72 -1.17 -13.29 6.61
CA MET A 72 -0.28 -12.87 7.68
C MET A 72 -0.61 -13.56 9.02
N ALA A 73 -1.89 -13.68 9.36
CA ALA A 73 -2.32 -14.33 10.60
C ALA A 73 -2.06 -15.85 10.62
N THR A 74 -2.18 -16.50 9.47
CA THR A 74 -1.97 -17.95 9.32
C THR A 74 -0.49 -18.34 9.17
N ASN A 75 0.38 -17.38 8.86
CA ASN A 75 1.82 -17.60 8.66
C ASN A 75 2.67 -16.66 9.55
N PRO A 76 2.58 -16.77 10.89
CA PRO A 76 3.32 -15.90 11.80
C PRO A 76 4.84 -16.06 11.59
N GLY A 77 5.55 -14.94 11.47
CA GLY A 77 7.01 -14.92 11.29
C GLY A 77 7.50 -15.20 9.87
N TYR A 78 6.63 -15.69 8.97
CA TYR A 78 7.03 -16.11 7.62
C TYR A 78 7.74 -15.01 6.81
N TYR A 79 7.23 -13.77 6.84
CA TYR A 79 7.90 -12.68 6.15
C TYR A 79 9.32 -12.43 6.66
N ALA A 80 9.54 -12.50 7.98
CA ALA A 80 10.86 -12.29 8.57
C ALA A 80 11.84 -13.40 8.14
N GLU A 81 11.38 -14.66 8.13
CA GLU A 81 12.14 -15.80 7.65
C GLU A 81 12.52 -15.65 6.16
N VAL A 82 11.56 -15.30 5.30
CA VAL A 82 11.82 -15.09 3.86
C VAL A 82 12.80 -13.95 3.63
N VAL A 83 12.68 -12.86 4.40
CA VAL A 83 13.64 -11.75 4.34
C VAL A 83 15.03 -12.25 4.67
N GLU A 84 15.20 -12.97 5.79
CA GLU A 84 16.49 -13.52 6.22
C GLU A 84 17.09 -14.45 5.16
N GLN A 85 16.31 -15.37 4.62
CA GLN A 85 16.77 -16.32 3.59
C GLN A 85 17.14 -15.64 2.27
N SER A 86 16.48 -14.52 1.94
CA SER A 86 16.77 -13.74 0.73
C SER A 86 18.00 -12.84 0.87
N LEU A 87 18.56 -12.68 2.09
CA LEU A 87 19.75 -11.85 2.28
C LEU A 87 20.96 -12.45 1.55
N GLY A 88 21.68 -11.61 0.81
CA GLY A 88 22.89 -12.01 0.11
C GLY A 88 22.66 -12.84 -1.15
N THR A 89 21.42 -13.14 -1.54
CA THR A 89 21.17 -13.72 -2.87
C THR A 89 21.59 -12.74 -3.96
N CYS A 90 22.33 -13.24 -4.94
CA CYS A 90 22.75 -12.48 -6.11
C CYS A 90 22.24 -13.20 -7.37
N ASN A 91 21.26 -12.57 -8.02
CA ASN A 91 20.68 -13.02 -9.27
C ASN A 91 20.18 -11.81 -10.08
N LEU A 92 19.73 -12.06 -11.31
CA LEU A 92 19.24 -11.02 -12.21
C LEU A 92 18.16 -10.14 -11.55
N ALA A 93 17.21 -10.73 -10.82
CA ALA A 93 16.15 -9.97 -10.16
C ALA A 93 16.71 -9.01 -9.10
N THR A 94 17.67 -9.43 -8.28
CA THR A 94 18.29 -8.55 -7.28
C THR A 94 19.09 -7.42 -7.90
N GLU A 95 19.78 -7.66 -9.02
CA GLU A 95 20.52 -6.62 -9.76
C GLU A 95 19.57 -5.57 -10.37
N GLU A 96 18.47 -6.02 -10.96
CA GLU A 96 17.44 -5.15 -11.52
C GLU A 96 16.73 -4.32 -10.45
N ILE A 97 16.41 -4.93 -9.31
CA ILE A 97 15.87 -4.22 -8.14
C ILE A 97 16.80 -3.09 -7.72
N GLU A 98 18.10 -3.34 -7.49
CA GLU A 98 19.04 -2.31 -7.06
C GLU A 98 19.11 -1.12 -8.01
N ARG A 99 19.06 -1.38 -9.33
CA ARG A 99 19.05 -0.34 -10.35
C ARG A 99 17.77 0.52 -10.30
N ASP A 100 16.65 -0.08 -9.91
CA ASP A 100 15.33 0.57 -9.88
C ASP A 100 15.04 1.36 -8.62
N LEU A 101 15.55 0.92 -7.47
CA LEU A 101 15.19 1.45 -6.15
C LEU A 101 15.19 2.99 -6.06
N ARG A 102 16.17 3.65 -6.69
CA ARG A 102 16.34 5.11 -6.60
C ARG A 102 15.65 5.88 -7.72
N ARG A 103 15.12 5.21 -8.74
CA ARG A 103 14.47 5.85 -9.90
C ARG A 103 12.95 5.69 -9.95
N SER A 104 12.36 4.72 -9.25
CA SER A 104 10.91 4.45 -9.33
C SER A 104 10.04 5.50 -8.64
N LEU A 105 10.51 6.16 -7.56
CA LEU A 105 9.74 7.14 -6.78
C LEU A 105 10.60 8.29 -6.22
N PRO A 106 11.36 9.02 -7.07
CA PRO A 106 12.36 9.99 -6.62
C PRO A 106 11.77 11.16 -5.82
N GLU A 107 10.53 11.56 -6.13
CA GLU A 107 9.87 12.72 -5.52
C GLU A 107 9.05 12.37 -4.27
N HIS A 108 8.86 11.08 -3.96
CA HIS A 108 8.00 10.69 -2.85
C HIS A 108 8.80 10.68 -1.53
N PRO A 109 8.40 11.43 -0.49
CA PRO A 109 9.21 11.62 0.72
C PRO A 109 9.65 10.32 1.41
N ALA A 110 8.79 9.30 1.40
CA ALA A 110 9.12 8.00 2.00
C ALA A 110 10.36 7.33 1.36
N PHE A 111 10.66 7.59 0.09
CA PHE A 111 11.76 6.95 -0.65
C PHE A 111 12.98 7.87 -0.83
N GLN A 112 12.98 9.04 -0.20
CA GLN A 112 14.13 9.96 -0.17
C GLN A 112 15.10 9.66 1.00
N SER A 113 14.82 8.62 1.79
CA SER A 113 15.65 8.17 2.90
C SER A 113 16.16 6.75 2.68
N ASP A 114 17.34 6.44 3.22
CA ASP A 114 17.88 5.07 3.16
C ASP A 114 16.99 4.06 3.87
N THR A 115 16.23 4.48 4.89
CA THR A 115 15.23 3.64 5.58
C THR A 115 14.14 3.17 4.61
N GLY A 116 13.57 4.08 3.83
CA GLY A 116 12.51 3.74 2.86
C GLY A 116 13.03 2.96 1.67
N ILE A 117 14.19 3.32 1.13
CA ILE A 117 14.86 2.56 0.07
C ILE A 117 15.17 1.14 0.54
N SER A 118 15.65 0.98 1.77
CA SER A 118 15.93 -0.34 2.34
C SER A 118 14.66 -1.14 2.62
N ALA A 119 13.56 -0.48 2.98
CA ALA A 119 12.27 -1.14 3.11
C ALA A 119 11.77 -1.67 1.76
N LEU A 120 11.85 -0.86 0.70
CA LEU A 120 11.48 -1.27 -0.66
C LEU A 120 12.34 -2.43 -1.15
N ARG A 121 13.66 -2.35 -0.96
CA ARG A 121 14.61 -3.43 -1.27
C ARG A 121 14.19 -4.76 -0.64
N ARG A 122 13.91 -4.76 0.67
CA ARG A 122 13.54 -5.98 1.40
C ARG A 122 12.28 -6.61 0.85
N VAL A 123 11.24 -5.81 0.59
CA VAL A 123 9.96 -6.32 0.07
C VAL A 123 10.12 -6.92 -1.32
N LEU A 124 10.77 -6.21 -2.24
CA LEU A 124 10.96 -6.68 -3.62
C LEU A 124 11.85 -7.93 -3.68
N THR A 125 12.93 -7.94 -2.91
CA THR A 125 13.86 -9.08 -2.86
C THR A 125 13.19 -10.32 -2.27
N ALA A 126 12.49 -10.16 -1.14
CA ALA A 126 11.75 -11.25 -0.52
C ALA A 126 10.66 -11.81 -1.46
N TYR A 127 9.96 -10.95 -2.19
CA TYR A 127 8.95 -11.38 -3.16
C TYR A 127 9.56 -12.15 -4.33
N ALA A 128 10.65 -11.65 -4.92
CA ALA A 128 11.35 -12.32 -6.02
C ALA A 128 11.94 -13.67 -5.59
N TYR A 129 12.51 -13.73 -4.38
CA TYR A 129 13.02 -14.96 -3.78
C TYR A 129 11.92 -16.01 -3.56
N ARG A 130 10.78 -15.61 -2.99
CA ARG A 130 9.61 -16.49 -2.79
C ARG A 130 9.02 -17.00 -4.10
N ASN A 131 9.06 -16.18 -5.15
CA ASN A 131 8.40 -16.46 -6.43
C ASN A 131 9.41 -16.50 -7.59
N PRO A 132 10.36 -17.45 -7.62
CA PRO A 132 11.49 -17.43 -8.56
C PRO A 132 11.09 -17.53 -10.03
N LYS A 133 9.91 -18.10 -10.34
CA LYS A 133 9.36 -18.14 -11.71
C LYS A 133 8.88 -16.77 -12.20
N ILE A 134 8.53 -15.87 -11.29
CA ILE A 134 8.13 -14.49 -11.57
C ILE A 134 9.36 -13.59 -11.49
N GLY A 135 10.16 -13.73 -10.43
CA GLY A 135 11.33 -12.91 -10.18
C GLY A 135 10.94 -11.45 -9.92
N TYR A 136 11.56 -10.54 -10.66
CA TYR A 136 11.27 -9.11 -10.66
C TYR A 136 11.04 -8.66 -12.10
N CYS A 137 10.10 -7.73 -12.29
CA CYS A 137 9.83 -7.11 -13.57
C CYS A 137 9.92 -5.60 -13.40
N GLN A 138 10.75 -4.96 -14.22
CA GLN A 138 10.90 -3.52 -14.23
C GLN A 138 9.63 -2.83 -14.77
N VAL A 139 9.23 -1.74 -14.12
CA VAL A 139 8.16 -0.82 -14.56
C VAL A 139 8.66 0.21 -15.58
#